data_AF-A0A2V9J676-F1
#
_entry.id   AF-A0A2V9J676-F1
#
_cell.length_a   1.000
_cell.length_b   1.000
_cell.length_c   1.000
_cell.angle_alpha   90.00
_cell.angle_beta   90.00
_cell.angle_gamma   90.00
#
_symmetry.space_group_name_H-M   'P 1'
#
loop_
_entity.id
_entity.type
_entity.pdbx_description
1 polymer ?
#
loop_
_entity_poly.entity_id
_entity_poly.type
_entity_poly.pdbx_seq_one_letter_code
_entity_poly.pdbx_strand_id
1 'polypeptide(L)'
;NDDGVNLMHDEWFDPMAAETRAFLRLTREEAPDFIAILHSHESHSSVEPTAYVPRTVKETTRTFANHLYARYRAAGLPARQAGPEVQEDGVAFPPPAFNLASALHHTCGGVAFIHECTAGARYDSAPEVTHEQILDFQMLLYDELVQFAVERSVRWV
;
A
#
# COMPACT_ATOMS: atom_id res chain seq x y z
N ASN A 1 16.35 -5.75 8.51
CA ASN A 1 17.57 -4.93 8.40
C ASN A 1 18.77 -5.82 8.78
N ASP A 2 19.94 -5.24 9.01
CA ASP A 2 21.17 -5.98 9.35
C ASP A 2 21.06 -6.76 10.67
N ASP A 3 20.15 -6.35 11.56
CA ASP A 3 19.85 -7.03 12.83
C ASP A 3 18.78 -8.13 12.70
N GLY A 4 18.31 -8.41 11.48
CA GLY A 4 17.27 -9.40 11.22
C GLY A 4 15.84 -8.92 11.52
N VAL A 5 15.63 -7.63 11.77
CA VAL A 5 14.30 -7.06 12.03
C VAL A 5 13.51 -6.94 10.73
N ASN A 6 12.27 -7.43 10.74
CA ASN A 6 11.32 -7.21 9.66
C ASN A 6 10.66 -5.84 9.83
N LEU A 7 11.02 -4.87 8.99
CA LEU A 7 10.51 -3.50 9.06
C LEU A 7 9.00 -3.38 8.85
N MET A 8 8.34 -4.38 8.25
CA MET A 8 6.88 -4.39 8.14
C MET A 8 6.19 -4.67 9.48
N HIS A 9 6.90 -5.26 10.43
CA HIS A 9 6.40 -5.76 11.70
C HIS A 9 7.38 -5.45 12.84
N ASP A 10 8.03 -4.30 12.80
CA ASP A 10 8.96 -3.86 13.85
C ASP A 10 8.21 -3.42 15.12
N GLU A 11 8.95 -3.18 16.20
CA GLU A 11 8.48 -2.44 17.37
C GLU A 11 8.23 -0.96 16.99
N TRP A 12 7.06 -0.42 17.31
CA TRP A 12 6.64 0.92 16.89
C TRP A 12 6.83 1.99 17.97
N PHE A 13 7.18 1.60 19.20
CA PHE A 13 7.29 2.50 20.36
C PHE A 13 8.74 2.69 20.80
N ASP A 14 9.30 1.79 21.61
CA ASP A 14 10.70 1.84 22.06
C ASP A 14 11.17 0.48 22.64
N PRO A 15 12.33 -0.06 22.23
CA PRO A 15 13.21 0.42 21.16
C PRO A 15 12.77 -0.06 19.77
N MET A 16 12.65 0.87 18.82
CA MET A 16 12.47 0.58 17.39
C MET A 16 13.80 0.59 16.63
N ALA A 17 13.87 -0.11 15.49
CA ALA A 17 15.03 -0.04 14.60
C ALA A 17 15.26 1.40 14.08
N ALA A 18 16.50 1.69 13.68
CA ALA A 18 16.87 3.02 13.19
C ALA A 18 16.09 3.41 11.93
N GLU A 19 15.80 2.44 11.06
CA GLU A 19 15.02 2.62 9.83
C GLU A 19 13.56 2.94 10.13
N THR A 20 12.93 2.19 11.04
CA THR A 20 11.56 2.47 11.51
C THR A 20 11.46 3.86 12.11
N ARG A 21 12.42 4.26 12.95
CA ARG A 21 12.51 5.62 13.49
C ARG A 21 12.59 6.67 12.40
N ALA A 22 13.38 6.41 11.35
CA ALA A 22 13.52 7.33 10.23
C ALA A 22 12.21 7.49 9.46
N PHE A 23 11.47 6.40 9.18
CA PHE A 23 10.16 6.47 8.54
C PHE A 23 9.15 7.25 9.37
N LEU A 24 8.99 6.93 10.66
CA LEU A 24 8.04 7.62 11.53
C LEU A 24 8.37 9.11 11.68
N ARG A 25 9.66 9.47 11.74
CA ARG A 25 10.09 10.87 11.76
C ARG A 25 9.72 11.58 10.45
N LEU A 26 10.08 11.01 9.30
CA LEU A 26 9.80 11.62 8.00
C LEU A 26 8.31 11.81 7.78
N THR A 27 7.49 10.81 8.09
CA THR A 27 6.03 10.88 7.97
C THR A 27 5.42 11.95 8.87
N ARG A 28 5.97 12.15 10.08
CA ARG A 28 5.54 13.23 10.97
C ARG A 28 5.92 14.61 10.45
N GLU A 29 7.11 14.75 9.89
CA GLU A 29 7.64 16.03 9.41
C GLU A 29 6.97 16.49 8.11
N GLU A 30 6.76 15.58 7.15
CA GLU A 30 6.18 15.88 5.84
C GLU A 30 4.65 15.81 5.81
N ALA A 31 4.04 15.05 6.75
CA ALA A 31 2.60 14.84 6.87
C ALA A 31 1.87 14.61 5.52
N PRO A 32 2.29 13.60 4.72
CA PRO A 32 1.72 13.38 3.39
C PRO A 32 0.26 12.89 3.46
N ASP A 33 -0.54 13.31 2.47
CA ASP A 33 -1.92 12.83 2.29
C ASP A 33 -1.98 11.32 1.98
N PHE A 34 -1.04 10.82 1.18
CA PHE A 34 -0.97 9.42 0.73
C PHE A 34 0.44 8.87 0.90
N ILE A 35 0.55 7.62 1.32
CA ILE A 35 1.83 6.92 1.52
C ILE A 35 1.75 5.55 0.86
N ALA A 36 2.46 5.37 -0.25
CA ALA A 36 2.57 4.08 -0.93
C ALA A 36 3.85 3.36 -0.49
N ILE A 37 3.70 2.20 0.15
CA ILE A 37 4.83 1.34 0.54
C ILE A 37 4.97 0.29 -0.56
N LEU A 38 6.07 0.35 -1.30
CA LEU A 38 6.26 -0.45 -2.50
C LEU A 38 6.89 -1.80 -2.17
N HIS A 39 6.19 -2.86 -2.53
CA HIS A 39 6.60 -4.25 -2.33
C HIS A 39 6.51 -5.03 -3.66
N SER A 40 6.99 -6.28 -3.62
CA SER A 40 6.83 -7.22 -4.71
C SER A 40 6.29 -8.55 -4.20
N HIS A 41 5.39 -9.17 -4.96
CA HIS A 41 4.73 -10.41 -4.59
C HIS A 41 4.60 -11.39 -5.77
N GLU A 42 4.32 -12.65 -5.45
CA GLU A 42 4.05 -13.74 -6.39
C GLU A 42 2.58 -13.76 -6.87
N SER A 43 2.03 -12.59 -7.21
CA SER A 43 0.66 -12.45 -7.69
C SER A 43 0.48 -11.29 -8.68
N HIS A 44 -0.76 -11.07 -9.14
CA HIS A 44 -1.14 -9.82 -9.79
C HIS A 44 -0.72 -8.61 -8.94
N SER A 45 -0.31 -7.53 -9.59
CA SER A 45 -0.08 -6.26 -8.92
C SER A 45 -1.34 -5.80 -8.19
N SER A 46 -1.21 -5.36 -6.94
CA SER A 46 -2.32 -4.99 -6.08
C SER A 46 -2.00 -3.92 -5.05
N VAL A 47 -3.04 -3.21 -4.65
CA VAL A 47 -3.11 -2.40 -3.44
C VAL A 47 -3.74 -3.26 -2.35
N GLU A 48 -3.03 -3.44 -1.25
CA GLU A 48 -3.46 -4.25 -0.12
C GLU A 48 -4.22 -3.42 0.93
N PRO A 49 -5.14 -4.04 1.70
CA PRO A 49 -5.85 -3.34 2.76
C PRO A 49 -4.91 -2.95 3.90
N THR A 50 -5.20 -1.80 4.52
CA THR A 50 -4.53 -1.39 5.77
C THR A 50 -5.46 -1.65 6.94
N ALA A 51 -4.95 -2.36 7.95
CA ALA A 51 -5.69 -2.73 9.15
C ALA A 51 -5.63 -1.62 10.20
N TYR A 52 -6.60 -1.61 11.11
CA TYR A 52 -6.71 -0.71 12.26
C TYR A 52 -6.72 0.78 11.90
N VAL A 53 -7.28 1.11 10.74
CA VAL A 53 -7.52 2.49 10.27
C VAL A 53 -9.01 2.76 10.13
N PRO A 54 -9.46 4.03 10.15
CA PRO A 54 -10.86 4.38 9.96
C PRO A 54 -11.46 3.77 8.68
N ARG A 55 -12.75 3.44 8.72
CA ARG A 55 -13.47 2.89 7.55
C ARG A 55 -13.33 3.79 6.31
N THR A 56 -13.36 5.11 6.49
CA THR A 56 -13.20 6.09 5.41
C THR A 56 -11.85 5.96 4.71
N VAL A 57 -10.77 5.67 5.45
CA VAL A 57 -9.44 5.41 4.89
C VAL A 57 -9.47 4.13 4.04
N LYS A 58 -10.09 3.05 4.54
CA LYS A 58 -10.24 1.80 3.78
C LYS A 58 -11.05 2.00 2.49
N GLU A 59 -12.12 2.79 2.55
CA GLU A 59 -12.94 3.15 1.39
C GLU A 59 -12.15 3.98 0.36
N THR A 60 -11.32 4.93 0.82
CA THR A 60 -10.41 5.68 -0.05
C THR A 60 -9.37 4.77 -0.70
N THR A 61 -8.73 3.87 0.06
CA THR A 61 -7.79 2.88 -0.49
C THR A 61 -8.45 2.00 -1.56
N ARG A 62 -9.66 1.50 -1.30
CA ARG A 62 -10.42 0.71 -2.29
C ARG A 62 -10.73 1.52 -3.55
N THR A 63 -11.09 2.79 -3.38
CA THR A 63 -11.44 3.68 -4.51
C THR A 63 -10.22 3.94 -5.38
N PHE A 64 -9.08 4.29 -4.77
CA PHE A 64 -7.80 4.43 -5.46
C PHE A 64 -7.42 3.14 -6.21
N ALA A 65 -7.50 1.99 -5.55
CA ALA A 65 -7.18 0.71 -6.16
C ALA A 65 -8.06 0.40 -7.38
N ASN A 66 -9.37 0.68 -7.31
CA ASN A 66 -10.28 0.49 -8.44
C ASN A 66 -9.90 1.35 -9.64
N HIS A 67 -9.51 2.61 -9.41
CA HIS A 67 -9.04 3.51 -10.45
C HIS A 67 -7.75 2.98 -11.10
N LEU A 68 -6.76 2.64 -10.27
CA LEU A 68 -5.48 2.11 -10.73
C LEU A 68 -5.66 0.83 -11.57
N TYR A 69 -6.49 -0.10 -11.11
CA TYR A 69 -6.74 -1.34 -11.86
C TYR A 69 -7.50 -1.10 -13.16
N ALA A 70 -8.38 -0.10 -13.23
CA ALA A 70 -9.01 0.28 -14.49
C ALA A 70 -7.97 0.80 -15.49
N ARG A 71 -6.97 1.55 -15.03
CA ARG A 71 -5.85 2.02 -15.86
C ARG A 71 -4.95 0.91 -16.32
N TYR A 72 -4.60 -0.03 -15.45
CA TYR A 72 -3.87 -1.23 -15.85
C TYR A 72 -4.59 -1.98 -16.97
N ARG A 73 -5.90 -2.22 -16.84
CA ARG A 73 -6.70 -2.86 -17.91
C ARG A 73 -6.73 -2.03 -19.20
N ALA A 74 -6.89 -0.71 -19.10
CA ALA A 74 -6.88 0.17 -20.26
C ALA A 74 -5.53 0.17 -21.00
N ALA A 75 -4.44 -0.05 -20.28
CA ALA A 75 -3.08 -0.23 -20.83
C ALA A 75 -2.80 -1.67 -21.31
N GLY A 76 -3.77 -2.59 -21.23
CA GLY A 76 -3.59 -4.00 -21.61
C GLY A 76 -2.78 -4.82 -20.61
N LEU A 77 -2.59 -4.33 -19.39
CA LEU A 77 -1.88 -5.03 -18.32
C LEU A 77 -2.82 -5.94 -17.51
N PRO A 78 -2.32 -7.09 -17.03
CA PRO A 78 -3.07 -7.93 -16.08
C PRO A 78 -3.41 -7.15 -14.80
N ALA A 79 -4.67 -7.20 -14.37
CA ALA A 79 -5.12 -6.47 -13.19
C ALA A 79 -6.21 -7.22 -12.43
N ARG A 80 -6.26 -7.01 -11.11
CA ARG A 80 -7.39 -7.48 -10.30
C ARG A 80 -8.69 -6.80 -10.74
N GLN A 81 -9.82 -7.46 -10.47
CA GLN A 81 -11.13 -6.92 -10.84
C GLN A 81 -11.53 -5.72 -9.99
N ALA A 82 -11.24 -5.78 -8.69
CA ALA A 82 -11.58 -4.74 -7.73
C ALA A 82 -10.50 -4.60 -6.65
N GLY A 83 -10.45 -3.41 -6.05
CA GLY A 83 -9.68 -3.10 -4.86
C GLY A 83 -10.10 -3.91 -3.63
N PRO A 84 -9.32 -3.83 -2.54
CA PRO A 84 -9.55 -4.62 -1.34
C PRO A 84 -10.94 -4.34 -0.76
N GLU A 85 -11.58 -5.39 -0.24
CA GLU A 85 -12.87 -5.23 0.42
C GLU A 85 -12.74 -4.45 1.73
N VAL A 86 -13.72 -3.60 2.01
CA VAL A 86 -13.76 -2.84 3.26
C VAL A 86 -14.42 -3.69 4.34
N GLN A 87 -13.62 -4.11 5.30
CA GLN A 87 -14.04 -4.99 6.40
C GLN A 87 -13.68 -4.39 7.75
N GLU A 88 -14.38 -4.82 8.81
CA GLU A 88 -14.04 -4.50 10.19
C GLU A 88 -12.88 -5.39 10.66
N ASP A 89 -11.89 -4.81 11.35
CA ASP A 89 -10.73 -5.57 11.82
C ASP A 89 -11.06 -6.29 13.14
N GLY A 90 -10.49 -7.48 13.33
CA GLY A 90 -10.61 -8.22 14.60
C GLY A 90 -11.92 -8.99 14.78
N VAL A 91 -12.78 -9.05 13.77
CA VAL A 91 -14.02 -9.87 13.80
C VAL A 91 -13.71 -11.37 13.85
N ALA A 92 -12.60 -11.80 13.24
CA ALA A 92 -12.17 -13.20 13.20
C ALA A 92 -10.76 -13.37 13.78
N PHE A 93 -10.46 -14.57 14.27
CA PHE A 93 -9.14 -14.96 14.77
C PHE A 93 -8.36 -15.79 13.73
N PRO A 94 -7.05 -15.54 13.53
CA PRO A 94 -6.27 -14.45 14.12
C PRO A 94 -6.66 -13.08 13.52
N PRO A 95 -6.59 -12.00 14.31
CA PRO A 95 -6.84 -10.66 13.77
C PRO A 95 -5.71 -10.26 12.80
N PRO A 96 -5.95 -9.30 11.89
CA PRO A 96 -4.89 -8.82 11.00
C PRO A 96 -3.73 -8.21 11.80
N ALA A 97 -2.52 -8.22 11.24
CA ALA A 97 -1.36 -7.62 11.90
C ALA A 97 -1.42 -6.09 11.84
N PHE A 98 -0.97 -5.42 12.92
CA PHE A 98 -0.65 -3.99 12.88
C PHE A 98 0.75 -3.82 12.30
N ASN A 99 0.82 -3.40 11.04
CA ASN A 99 2.04 -3.35 10.25
C ASN A 99 2.52 -1.91 9.98
N LEU A 100 3.59 -1.75 9.20
CA LEU A 100 4.14 -0.44 8.83
C LEU A 100 3.09 0.52 8.25
N ALA A 101 2.21 0.08 7.35
CA ALA A 101 1.15 0.94 6.80
C ALA A 101 0.23 1.48 7.90
N SER A 102 -0.12 0.62 8.87
CA SER A 102 -0.91 1.01 10.04
C SER A 102 -0.16 2.06 10.87
N ALA A 103 1.12 1.81 11.17
CA ALA A 103 1.95 2.74 11.95
C ALA A 103 2.12 4.12 11.29
N LEU A 104 2.32 4.16 9.96
CA LEU A 104 2.45 5.41 9.22
C LEU A 104 1.14 6.21 9.17
N HIS A 105 0.00 5.53 8.98
CA HIS A 105 -1.31 6.18 9.10
C HIS A 105 -1.48 6.82 10.49
N HIS A 106 -1.20 6.09 11.57
CA HIS A 106 -1.33 6.61 12.93
C HIS A 106 -0.31 7.71 13.28
N THR A 107 0.71 7.92 12.45
CA THR A 107 1.73 8.95 12.66
C THR A 107 1.29 10.34 12.16
N CYS A 108 0.60 10.42 11.01
CA CYS A 108 0.19 11.70 10.41
C CYS A 108 -1.27 11.77 9.92
N GLY A 109 -2.02 10.67 10.00
CA GLY A 109 -3.38 10.56 9.46
C GLY A 109 -3.46 10.32 7.94
N GLY A 110 -2.33 10.20 7.23
CA GLY A 110 -2.30 9.94 5.79
C GLY A 110 -2.91 8.58 5.41
N VAL A 111 -3.35 8.44 4.16
CA VAL A 111 -3.80 7.16 3.60
C VAL A 111 -2.56 6.34 3.21
N ALA A 112 -2.10 5.53 4.16
CA ALA A 112 -1.01 4.59 3.93
C ALA A 112 -1.54 3.26 3.40
N PHE A 113 -0.81 2.64 2.46
CA PHE A 113 -1.13 1.31 1.94
C PHE A 113 0.12 0.64 1.36
N ILE A 114 0.04 -0.68 1.18
CA ILE A 114 1.05 -1.46 0.48
C ILE A 114 0.62 -1.60 -0.98
N HIS A 115 1.53 -1.32 -1.91
CA HIS A 115 1.40 -1.74 -3.29
C HIS A 115 2.32 -2.94 -3.51
N GLU A 116 1.73 -4.09 -3.77
CA GLU A 116 2.42 -5.30 -4.19
C GLU A 116 2.52 -5.29 -5.71
N CYS A 117 3.72 -5.19 -6.25
CA CYS A 117 3.96 -5.35 -7.67
C CYS A 117 4.26 -6.81 -8.00
N THR A 118 3.81 -7.31 -9.14
CA THR A 118 4.33 -8.60 -9.63
C THR A 118 5.86 -8.53 -9.77
N ALA A 119 6.56 -9.53 -9.23
CA ALA A 119 8.01 -9.60 -9.29
C ALA A 119 8.54 -10.01 -10.68
N GLY A 120 7.67 -10.42 -11.61
CA GLY A 120 8.06 -10.92 -12.94
C GLY A 120 8.69 -12.31 -12.95
N ALA A 121 8.85 -12.94 -11.77
CA ALA A 121 9.23 -14.34 -11.69
C ALA A 121 8.05 -15.23 -12.14
N ARG A 122 8.38 -16.41 -12.69
CA ARG A 122 7.38 -17.38 -13.13
C ARG A 122 6.76 -18.05 -11.90
N TYR A 123 5.48 -17.79 -11.68
CA TYR A 123 4.67 -18.45 -10.67
C TYR A 123 3.41 -19.00 -11.34
N ASP A 124 3.01 -20.22 -11.00
CA ASP A 124 1.76 -20.81 -11.52
C ASP A 124 0.51 -19.99 -11.11
N SER A 125 0.63 -19.21 -10.04
CA SER A 125 -0.42 -18.36 -9.45
C SER A 125 -0.49 -16.95 -10.03
N ALA A 126 0.48 -16.53 -10.85
CA ALA A 126 0.61 -15.15 -11.31
C ALA A 126 0.69 -15.05 -12.84
N PRO A 127 0.20 -13.95 -13.44
CA PRO A 127 0.40 -13.72 -14.86
C PRO A 127 1.89 -13.54 -15.14
N GLU A 128 2.39 -14.17 -16.20
CA GLU A 128 3.70 -13.84 -16.74
C GLU A 128 3.68 -12.40 -17.27
N VAL A 129 4.65 -11.60 -16.84
CA VAL A 129 4.81 -10.21 -17.27
C VAL A 129 6.24 -9.94 -17.70
N THR A 130 6.43 -9.01 -18.64
CA THR A 130 7.76 -8.59 -19.07
C THR A 130 8.33 -7.51 -18.15
N HIS A 131 9.63 -7.23 -18.26
CA HIS A 131 10.25 -6.14 -17.50
C HIS A 131 9.65 -4.78 -17.85
N GLU A 132 9.27 -4.57 -19.11
CA GLU A 132 8.60 -3.35 -19.57
C GLU A 132 7.21 -3.22 -18.93
N GLN A 133 6.46 -4.31 -18.81
CA GLN A 133 5.17 -4.30 -18.13
C GLN A 133 5.31 -4.02 -16.63
N ILE A 134 6.37 -4.50 -15.97
CA ILE A 134 6.68 -4.16 -14.57
C ILE A 134 6.94 -2.66 -14.44
N LEU A 135 7.70 -2.07 -15.36
CA LEU A 135 7.90 -0.63 -15.41
C LEU A 135 6.56 0.10 -15.62
N ASP A 136 5.73 -0.35 -16.56
CA ASP A 136 4.42 0.26 -16.83
C ASP A 136 3.49 0.21 -15.60
N PHE A 137 3.49 -0.90 -14.84
CA PHE A 137 2.74 -0.98 -13.58
C PHE A 137 3.15 0.10 -12.58
N GLN A 138 4.45 0.33 -12.43
CA GLN A 138 5.00 1.32 -11.50
C GLN A 138 4.76 2.75 -12.00
N MET A 139 4.97 3.03 -13.28
CA MET A 139 4.73 4.36 -13.85
C MET A 139 3.25 4.75 -13.77
N LEU A 140 2.34 3.82 -14.05
CA LEU A 140 0.91 4.04 -13.90
C LEU A 140 0.47 4.17 -12.44
N LEU A 141 1.14 3.48 -11.49
CA LEU A 141 0.93 3.68 -10.06
C LEU A 141 1.22 5.13 -9.66
N TYR A 142 2.40 5.65 -10.03
CA TYR A 142 2.78 7.02 -9.68
C TYR A 142 1.87 8.05 -10.32
N ASP A 143 1.57 7.91 -11.62
CA ASP A 143 0.70 8.83 -12.35
C ASP A 143 -0.71 8.89 -11.74
N GLU A 144 -1.32 7.73 -11.49
CA GLU A 144 -2.64 7.66 -10.89
C GLU A 144 -2.64 8.17 -9.44
N LEU A 145 -1.61 7.86 -8.64
CA LEU A 145 -1.54 8.31 -7.26
C LEU A 145 -1.44 9.83 -7.17
N VAL A 146 -0.60 10.45 -8.01
CA VAL A 146 -0.46 11.92 -8.04
C VAL A 146 -1.79 12.56 -8.48
N GLN A 147 -2.41 12.07 -9.54
CA GLN A 147 -3.70 12.59 -10.00
C GLN A 147 -4.78 12.42 -8.92
N PHE A 148 -4.89 11.23 -8.33
CA PHE A 148 -5.86 10.92 -7.30
C PHE A 148 -5.69 11.81 -6.07
N ALA A 149 -4.44 12.04 -5.63
CA ALA A 149 -4.13 12.86 -4.47
C ALA A 149 -4.50 14.34 -4.68
N VAL A 150 -4.27 14.88 -5.88
CA VAL A 150 -4.67 16.25 -6.23
C VAL A 150 -6.19 16.41 -6.21
N GLU A 151 -6.92 15.42 -6.73
CA GLU A 151 -8.39 15.44 -6.76
C GLU A 151 -9.02 15.19 -5.37
N ARG A 152 -8.32 14.46 -4.49
CA ARG A 152 -8.86 13.94 -3.21
C ARG A 152 -7.88 14.13 -2.06
N SER A 153 -7.39 15.35 -1.86
CA SER A 153 -6.52 15.69 -0.72
C SER A 153 -7.15 15.26 0.61
N VAL A 154 -6.37 14.69 1.51
CA VAL A 154 -6.86 14.19 2.80
C VAL A 154 -6.90 15.34 3.79
N ARG A 155 -8.08 15.94 3.96
CA ARG A 155 -8.28 17.03 4.91
C ARG A 155 -9.07 16.53 6.11
N TRP A 156 -8.36 16.28 7.21
CA TRP A 156 -8.99 16.06 8.51
C TRP A 156 -9.46 17.44 9.02
N VAL A 157 -10.76 17.71 8.89
CA VAL A 157 -11.40 18.96 9.35
C VAL A 157 -11.99 18.77 10.74
#